data_AF-A0AAV0I894-F1
#
_entry.id   AF-A0AAV0I894-F1
#
_cell.length_a   1.000
_cell.length_b   1.000
_cell.length_c   1.000
_cell.angle_alpha   90.00
_cell.angle_beta   90.00
_cell.angle_gamma   90.00
#
_symmetry.space_group_name_H-M   'P 1'
#
loop_
_entity.id
_entity.type
_entity.pdbx_description
1 polymer ?
#
loop_
_entity_poly.entity_id
_entity_poly.type
_entity_poly.pdbx_seq_one_letter_code
_entity_poly.pdbx_strand_id
1 'polypeptide(L)' 'MKWGEEKVHWFDIYIPDRDFDRCIKCSWGVKQNGPCFYDKASRAFDICYQWNPGR' A
#
# COMPACT_ATOMS: atom_id res chain seq x y z
N MET A 1 24.43 3.83 -5.92
CA MET A 1 23.02 4.22 -5.68
C MET A 1 22.99 5.71 -5.47
N LYS A 2 22.30 6.46 -6.34
CA LYS A 2 22.04 7.88 -6.15
C LYS A 2 20.68 8.03 -5.50
N TRP A 3 20.64 8.48 -4.25
CA TRP A 3 19.38 8.87 -3.61
C TRP A 3 18.93 10.21 -4.20
N GLY A 4 17.77 10.25 -4.87
CA GLY A 4 17.14 11.51 -5.31
C GLY A 4 16.87 11.67 -6.81
N GLU A 5 17.29 10.75 -7.67
CA GLU A 5 16.95 10.76 -9.12
C GLU A 5 15.80 9.78 -9.46
N GLU A 6 15.26 9.05 -8.48
CA GLU A 6 14.18 8.07 -8.68
C GLU A 6 12.79 8.64 -8.38
N LYS A 7 11.77 8.16 -9.10
CA LYS A 7 10.37 8.56 -8.96
C LYS A 7 9.91 8.30 -7.52
N VAL A 8 9.60 9.36 -6.78
CA VAL A 8 9.09 9.25 -5.41
C VAL A 8 7.65 8.76 -5.47
N HIS A 9 7.40 7.63 -4.81
CA HIS A 9 6.06 7.08 -4.62
C HIS A 9 5.63 7.26 -3.17
N TRP A 10 4.35 7.56 -2.96
CA TRP A 10 3.78 7.71 -1.63
C TRP A 10 2.37 7.12 -1.58
N PHE A 11 1.96 6.73 -0.38
CA PHE A 11 0.68 6.07 -0.13
C PHE A 11 0.25 6.24 1.33
N ASP A 12 -1.05 6.42 1.54
CA ASP A 12 -1.65 6.45 2.87
C ASP A 12 -1.89 5.03 3.37
N ILE A 13 -1.07 4.60 4.33
CA ILE A 13 -1.14 3.24 4.90
C ILE A 13 -2.41 3.00 5.74
N TYR A 14 -3.19 4.04 6.01
CA TYR A 14 -4.48 3.98 6.68
C TYR A 14 -5.42 5.09 6.21
N ILE A 15 -6.62 4.71 5.76
CA ILE A 15 -7.72 5.61 5.41
C ILE A 15 -8.99 5.06 6.11
N PRO A 16 -9.66 5.81 6.99
CA PRO A 16 -10.79 5.30 7.78
C PRO A 16 -11.87 4.61 6.94
N ASP A 17 -12.31 5.24 5.87
CA ASP A 17 -13.38 4.71 5.01
C ASP A 17 -13.00 3.42 4.27
N ARG A 18 -11.69 3.17 4.09
CA ARG A 18 -11.14 1.98 3.41
C ARG A 18 -10.83 0.84 4.39
N ASP A 19 -10.33 1.19 5.57
CA ASP A 19 -9.53 0.28 6.40
C ASP A 19 -10.13 -0.02 7.78
N PHE A 20 -11.12 0.75 8.23
CA PHE A 20 -11.64 0.66 9.60
C PHE A 20 -12.04 -0.77 10.01
N ASP A 21 -12.63 -1.54 9.10
CA ASP A 21 -13.09 -2.92 9.32
C ASP A 21 -11.97 -3.98 9.15
N ARG A 22 -10.90 -3.65 8.44
CA ARG A 22 -9.87 -4.60 7.98
C ARG A 22 -8.54 -4.46 8.72
N CYS A 23 -8.24 -3.27 9.21
CA CYS A 23 -6.90 -2.83 9.59
C CYS A 23 -6.69 -2.80 11.12
N ILE A 24 -7.03 -3.90 11.80
CA ILE A 24 -6.67 -4.09 13.22
C ILE A 24 -5.14 -4.28 13.36
N LYS A 25 -4.56 -5.01 12.41
CA LYS A 25 -3.12 -5.09 12.16
C LYS A 25 -2.90 -4.93 10.67
N CYS A 26 -2.42 -3.76 10.29
CA CYS A 26 -2.21 -3.40 8.89
C CYS A 26 -0.90 -4.01 8.39
N SER A 27 -0.94 -4.82 7.34
CA SER A 27 0.26 -5.34 6.70
C SER A 27 0.19 -5.06 5.21
N TRP A 28 1.22 -4.39 4.71
CA TRP A 28 1.31 -3.92 3.34
C TRP A 28 2.54 -4.53 2.67
N GLY A 29 2.33 -5.17 1.52
CA GLY A 29 3.39 -5.58 0.62
C GLY A 29 3.64 -4.48 -0.41
N VAL A 30 4.82 -3.85 -0.38
CA VAL A 30 5.19 -2.78 -1.31
C VAL A 30 5.67 -3.38 -2.63
N LYS A 31 5.00 -3.07 -3.74
CA LYS A 31 5.37 -3.48 -5.10
C LYS A 31 5.58 -2.26 -5.97
N GLN A 32 6.26 -2.43 -7.11
CA GLN A 32 6.52 -1.35 -8.07
C GLN A 32 5.25 -0.59 -8.49
N ASN A 33 4.14 -1.31 -8.69
CA ASN A 33 2.87 -0.74 -9.16
C ASN A 33 1.98 -0.20 -8.03
N GLY A 34 2.37 -0.39 -6.77
CA GLY A 34 1.60 0.04 -5.61
C GLY A 34 1.63 -0.96 -4.45
N PRO A 35 1.15 -0.55 -3.26
CA PRO A 35 1.07 -1.43 -2.12
C PRO A 35 -0.16 -2.35 -2.20
N CYS A 36 0.00 -3.58 -1.73
CA CYS A 36 -1.09 -4.53 -1.56
C CYS A 36 -1.29 -4.86 -0.09
N PHE A 37 -2.53 -4.85 0.37
CA PHE A 37 -2.91 -5.22 1.72
C PHE A 37 -2.93 -6.73 1.87
N TYR A 38 -2.57 -7.22 3.06
CA TYR A 38 -2.68 -8.63 3.41
C TYR A 38 -4.15 -9.01 3.64
N ASP A 39 -4.71 -9.82 2.75
CA ASP A 39 -6.01 -10.44 2.96
C ASP A 39 -5.86 -11.70 3.82
N LYS A 40 -6.60 -11.74 4.93
CA LYS A 40 -6.63 -12.91 5.82
C LYS A 40 -7.40 -14.07 5.20
N ALA A 41 -8.36 -13.81 4.31
CA ALA A 41 -9.16 -14.85 3.67
C ALA A 41 -8.33 -15.61 2.64
N SER A 42 -7.63 -14.92 1.74
CA SER A 42 -6.72 -15.54 0.77
C SER A 42 -5.34 -15.89 1.33
N ARG A 43 -4.99 -15.36 2.51
CA ARG A 43 -3.66 -15.43 3.14
C ARG A 43 -2.55 -14.84 2.25
N ALA A 44 -2.86 -13.85 1.43
CA ALA A 44 -1.94 -13.25 0.46
C ALA A 44 -2.00 -11.71 0.45
N PHE A 45 -1.03 -11.09 -0.22
CA PHE A 45 -1.00 -9.64 -0.49
C PHE A 45 -1.59 -9.34 -1.87
N ASP A 46 -2.91 -9.46 -1.98
CA ASP A 46 -3.66 -9.42 -3.24
C ASP A 46 -4.73 -8.31 -3.32
N ILE A 47 -5.05 -7.62 -2.21
CA ILE A 47 -5.87 -6.40 -2.23
C ILE A 47 -4.97 -5.20 -2.53
N CYS A 48 -4.75 -4.92 -3.81
CA CYS A 48 -3.79 -3.92 -4.28
C CYS A 48 -4.39 -2.54 -4.55
N TYR A 49 -3.61 -1.49 -4.26
CA TYR A 49 -3.95 -0.10 -4.54
C TYR A 49 -2.85 0.55 -5.37
N GLN A 50 -3.21 1.61 -6.10
CA GLN A 50 -2.24 2.40 -6.84
C GLN A 50 -1.48 3.34 -5.90
N TRP A 51 -0.29 3.76 -6.33
CA TRP A 51 0.39 4.88 -5.71
C TRP A 51 -0.46 6.15 -5.82
N ASN A 52 -0.37 7.01 -4.81
CA ASN A 52 -1.00 8.31 -4.88
C ASN A 52 -0.33 9.14 -6.00
N PRO A 53 -1.09 10.03 -6.67
CA PRO A 53 -0.50 10.90 -7.68
C PRO A 53 0.65 11.72 -7.06
N GLY A 54 1.73 11.86 -7.83
CA GLY A 54 2.83 12.75 -7.45
C GLY A 54 2.31 14.18 -7.28
N ARG A 55 2.88 14.92 -6.33
CA ARG A 55 2.67 16.36 -6.25
C ARG A 55 3.32 17.07 -7.43
#